data_AF-W4RU10-F1
#
_entry.id   AF-W4RU10-F1
#
_cell.length_a   1.000
_cell.length_b   1.000
_cell.length_c   1.000
_cell.angle_alpha   90.00
_cell.angle_beta   90.00
_cell.angle_gamma   90.00
#
_symmetry.space_group_name_H-M   'P 1'
#
loop_
_entity.id
_entity.type
_entity.pdbx_description
1 polymer ?
#
loop_
_entity_poly.entity_id
_entity_poly.type
_entity_poly.pdbx_seq_one_letter_code
_entity_poly.pdbx_strand_id
1 'polypeptide(L)'
;MREALHVIDKEVITLPQSTDEDRVNNLKKLAQKNLFACPYCQSKLIVKAGDERGLYFSHLHSEACEPSKKVDQAERKYKRQIERETKNHTVIVNILHDELSTQAKIRSNISVEYGYKAKFDLKEFPDIWVKIGAKEFAFSVITNVSSSSDSKLSNQIIKRHQYFKEQGMEPIWFIEKKEQSVEMEKNAIVLWDAELAISSKTEEDHLWDKLLMQVIKDREFFTYFNYPFYNDSVEIDVRSLYYIYSNDDKIVVKVQRFLKDRIEKPYRAFLLNSGYEIPFSEALTIKEEFLLSNSISEDENRKNFLNKYQQAKESFLAEQRRQEEEKQQEKELKRQLLQQLLLDQKQHTSPSKIGENLSYADLKTLLRERIHLKQREQMELWNHFMPRIGLNNSSLVWNLVVEHDCKTFDELRIVLRNYLRQS
;
A
#
# COMPACT_ATOMS: atom_id res chain seq x y z
N MET A 1 -25.60 36.89 -7.61
CA MET A 1 -25.38 36.36 -6.26
C MET A 1 -26.47 35.39 -5.86
N ARG A 2 -26.15 34.41 -5.01
CA ARG A 2 -27.13 33.44 -4.49
C ARG A 2 -27.70 33.80 -3.12
N GLU A 3 -27.21 34.89 -2.54
CA GLU A 3 -27.54 35.30 -1.18
C GLU A 3 -28.15 36.69 -1.15
N ALA A 4 -29.01 36.93 -0.17
CA ALA A 4 -29.58 38.23 0.12
C ALA A 4 -29.79 38.40 1.62
N LEU A 5 -29.74 39.64 2.10
CA LEU A 5 -30.20 39.99 3.43
C LEU A 5 -31.74 40.03 3.43
N HIS A 6 -32.36 39.23 4.29
CA HIS A 6 -33.78 39.34 4.58
C HIS A 6 -34.01 40.61 5.41
N VAL A 7 -34.74 41.58 4.85
CA VAL A 7 -34.80 42.95 5.39
C VAL A 7 -35.49 43.00 6.76
N ILE A 8 -36.44 42.10 7.00
CA ILE A 8 -37.21 42.02 8.26
C ILE A 8 -36.40 41.25 9.30
N ASP A 9 -36.04 40.00 9.00
CA ASP A 9 -35.40 39.09 9.95
C ASP A 9 -33.92 39.42 10.18
N LYS A 10 -33.32 40.27 9.34
CA LYS A 10 -31.90 40.64 9.36
C LYS A 10 -30.94 39.47 9.19
N GLU A 11 -31.41 38.37 8.60
CA GLU A 11 -30.62 37.17 8.32
C GLU A 11 -30.22 37.08 6.84
N VAL A 12 -29.04 36.52 6.57
CA VAL A 12 -28.62 36.22 5.19
C VAL A 12 -29.27 34.91 4.77
N ILE A 13 -30.03 34.96 3.68
CA ILE A 13 -30.67 33.80 3.09
C ILE A 13 -29.96 33.38 1.81
N THR A 14 -29.88 32.08 1.55
CA THR A 14 -29.27 31.51 0.35
C THR A 14 -30.32 30.77 -0.48
N LEU A 15 -30.35 31.03 -1.78
CA LEU A 15 -31.29 30.38 -2.70
C LEU A 15 -30.86 28.93 -3.01
N PRO A 16 -31.82 27.98 -3.09
CA PRO A 16 -31.56 26.60 -3.51
C PRO A 16 -31.12 26.51 -4.98
N GLN A 17 -30.42 25.43 -5.36
CA GLN A 17 -29.91 25.26 -6.74
C GLN A 17 -31.02 25.03 -7.77
N SER A 18 -32.08 24.34 -7.36
CA SER A 18 -33.29 24.12 -8.14
C SER A 18 -34.50 24.24 -7.23
N THR A 19 -35.60 24.73 -7.78
CA THR A 19 -36.91 24.76 -7.12
C THR A 19 -37.98 24.77 -8.21
N ASP A 20 -39.18 24.36 -7.84
CA ASP A 20 -40.41 24.45 -8.63
C ASP A 20 -40.79 25.89 -9.02
N GLU A 21 -41.49 26.04 -10.14
CA GLU A 21 -41.86 27.35 -10.71
C GLU A 21 -42.70 28.20 -9.75
N ASP A 22 -43.59 27.58 -8.96
CA ASP A 22 -44.42 28.28 -7.98
C ASP A 22 -43.59 28.96 -6.91
N ARG A 23 -42.56 28.28 -6.41
CA ARG A 23 -41.62 28.82 -5.43
C ARG A 23 -40.72 29.90 -6.03
N VAL A 24 -40.29 29.75 -7.29
CA VAL A 24 -39.60 30.83 -8.02
C VAL A 24 -40.48 32.08 -8.10
N ASN A 25 -41.75 31.92 -8.50
CA ASN A 25 -42.69 33.03 -8.64
C ASN A 25 -43.01 33.69 -7.30
N ASN A 26 -43.13 32.90 -6.22
CA ASN A 26 -43.29 33.43 -4.88
C ASN A 26 -42.05 34.28 -4.46
N LEU A 27 -40.83 33.76 -4.65
CA LEU A 27 -39.61 34.49 -4.34
C LEU A 27 -39.47 35.79 -5.15
N LYS A 28 -39.87 35.79 -6.42
CA LYS A 28 -39.95 37.01 -7.24
C LYS A 28 -40.92 38.04 -6.65
N LYS A 29 -42.11 37.63 -6.20
CA LYS A 29 -43.09 38.50 -5.55
C LYS A 29 -42.56 39.06 -4.22
N LEU A 30 -41.90 38.24 -3.41
CA LEU A 30 -41.26 38.68 -2.17
C LEU A 30 -40.16 39.74 -2.43
N ALA A 31 -39.33 39.53 -3.46
CA ALA A 31 -38.32 40.50 -3.89
C ALA A 31 -38.94 41.83 -4.37
N GLN A 32 -40.04 41.77 -5.12
CA GLN A 32 -40.78 42.96 -5.55
C GLN A 32 -41.27 43.79 -4.36
N LYS A 33 -41.68 43.12 -3.27
CA LYS A 33 -42.09 43.73 -1.99
C LYS A 33 -40.92 44.22 -1.12
N ASN A 34 -39.71 44.35 -1.68
CA ASN A 34 -38.51 44.84 -0.99
C ASN A 34 -38.01 43.94 0.16
N LEU A 35 -38.36 42.64 0.15
CA LEU A 35 -37.97 41.74 1.24
C LEU A 35 -36.47 41.41 1.25
N PHE A 36 -35.81 41.56 0.10
CA PHE A 36 -34.42 41.16 -0.09
C PHE A 36 -33.54 42.36 -0.45
N ALA A 37 -32.44 42.50 0.28
CA ALA A 37 -31.43 43.53 0.06
C ALA A 37 -30.05 42.90 -0.13
N CYS A 38 -29.15 43.61 -0.79
CA CYS A 38 -27.76 43.20 -0.91
C CYS A 38 -27.11 43.20 0.47
N PRO A 39 -26.50 42.10 0.94
CA PRO A 39 -25.81 42.07 2.22
C PRO A 39 -24.62 43.04 2.29
N TYR A 40 -24.11 43.49 1.14
CA TYR A 40 -22.95 44.37 1.06
C TYR A 40 -23.29 45.87 0.96
N CYS A 41 -24.23 46.24 0.09
CA CYS A 41 -24.60 47.65 -0.14
C CYS A 41 -26.03 48.00 0.27
N GLN A 42 -26.77 47.03 0.81
CA GLN A 42 -28.18 47.16 1.25
C GLN A 42 -29.18 47.58 0.15
N SER A 43 -28.75 47.69 -1.10
CA SER A 43 -29.62 47.97 -2.24
C SER A 43 -30.63 46.85 -2.47
N LYS A 44 -31.82 47.19 -2.95
CA LYS A 44 -32.88 46.24 -3.27
C LYS A 44 -32.38 45.19 -4.28
N LEU A 45 -32.70 43.92 -4.02
CA LEU A 45 -32.44 42.82 -4.93
C LEU A 45 -33.72 42.33 -5.60
N ILE A 46 -33.59 41.87 -6.85
CA ILE A 46 -34.61 41.14 -7.58
C ILE A 46 -34.20 39.68 -7.72
N VAL A 47 -35.18 38.78 -7.82
CA VAL A 47 -34.95 37.36 -8.08
C VAL A 47 -35.09 37.11 -9.58
N LYS A 48 -34.09 36.46 -10.18
CA LYS A 48 -34.09 36.00 -11.57
C LYS A 48 -33.92 34.49 -11.60
N ALA A 49 -34.49 33.86 -12.62
CA ALA A 49 -34.32 32.46 -12.93
C ALA A 49 -33.92 32.35 -14.40
N GLY A 50 -32.98 31.47 -14.73
CA GLY A 50 -32.62 31.16 -16.10
C GLY A 50 -31.88 29.84 -16.19
N ASP A 51 -31.85 29.26 -17.40
CA ASP A 51 -31.43 27.88 -17.62
C ASP A 51 -29.97 27.62 -17.22
N GLU A 52 -29.07 28.60 -17.42
CA GLU A 52 -27.64 28.44 -17.10
C GLU A 52 -27.28 28.75 -15.65
N ARG A 53 -27.92 29.74 -15.03
CA ARG A 53 -27.56 30.23 -13.67
C ARG A 53 -28.49 29.73 -12.58
N GLY A 54 -29.57 29.03 -12.96
CA GLY A 54 -30.65 28.68 -12.06
C GLY A 54 -31.29 29.92 -11.45
N LEU A 55 -31.70 29.79 -10.18
CA LEU A 55 -32.31 30.86 -9.39
C LEU A 55 -31.22 31.71 -8.70
N TYR A 56 -31.27 33.04 -8.86
CA TYR A 56 -30.29 33.95 -8.28
C TYR A 56 -30.88 35.32 -7.95
N PHE A 57 -30.26 36.00 -6.99
CA PHE A 57 -30.48 37.41 -6.74
C PHE A 57 -29.63 38.27 -7.67
N SER A 58 -30.23 39.37 -8.13
CA SER A 58 -29.60 40.36 -8.99
C SER A 58 -29.91 41.75 -8.44
N HIS A 59 -28.94 42.64 -8.53
CA HIS A 59 -29.23 44.07 -8.45
C HIS A 59 -30.12 44.48 -9.64
N LEU A 60 -30.76 45.64 -9.53
CA LEU A 60 -31.37 46.28 -10.69
C LEU A 60 -30.28 46.60 -11.73
N HIS A 61 -30.71 46.82 -12.97
CA HIS A 61 -29.78 47.00 -14.09
C HIS A 61 -28.76 48.10 -13.77
N SER A 62 -27.47 47.78 -13.89
CA SER A 62 -26.34 48.68 -13.61
C SER A 62 -26.13 49.11 -12.14
N GLU A 63 -26.89 48.57 -11.18
CA GLU A 63 -26.75 48.91 -9.75
C GLU A 63 -25.88 47.91 -8.96
N ALA A 64 -25.26 46.95 -9.64
CA ALA A 64 -24.44 45.94 -8.96
C ALA A 64 -23.21 46.59 -8.30
N CYS A 65 -23.18 46.54 -6.96
CA CYS A 65 -22.06 47.06 -6.18
C CYS A 65 -20.77 46.25 -6.42
N GLU A 66 -19.64 46.91 -6.25
CA GLU A 66 -18.32 46.30 -6.47
C GLU A 66 -18.07 45.07 -5.57
N PRO A 67 -18.37 45.08 -4.25
CA PRO A 67 -18.16 43.90 -3.40
C PRO A 67 -18.96 42.69 -3.87
N SER A 68 -20.23 42.88 -4.26
CA SER A 68 -21.06 41.79 -4.79
C SER A 68 -20.49 41.21 -6.09
N LYS A 69 -19.94 42.05 -6.98
CA LYS A 69 -19.30 41.58 -8.21
C LYS A 69 -18.08 40.73 -7.90
N LYS A 70 -17.25 41.14 -6.93
CA LYS A 70 -16.04 40.40 -6.52
C LYS A 70 -16.39 39.04 -5.93
N VAL A 71 -17.35 38.98 -5.02
CA VAL A 71 -17.79 37.71 -4.41
C VAL A 71 -18.43 36.78 -5.46
N ASP A 72 -19.27 37.29 -6.36
CA ASP A 72 -19.85 36.49 -7.45
C ASP A 72 -18.77 35.93 -8.39
N GLN A 73 -17.69 36.68 -8.65
CA GLN A 73 -16.56 36.21 -9.45
C GLN A 73 -15.75 35.14 -8.69
N ALA A 74 -15.49 35.35 -7.39
CA ALA A 74 -14.81 34.40 -6.53
C ALA A 74 -15.57 33.07 -6.44
N GLU A 75 -16.89 33.10 -6.23
CA GLU A 75 -17.75 31.91 -6.19
C GLU A 75 -17.66 31.12 -7.51
N ARG A 76 -17.67 31.80 -8.66
CA ARG A 76 -17.53 31.14 -9.97
C ARG A 76 -16.16 30.49 -10.16
N LYS A 77 -15.09 31.16 -9.72
CA LYS A 77 -13.74 30.58 -9.77
C LYS A 77 -13.66 29.34 -8.88
N TYR A 78 -14.17 29.43 -7.65
CA TYR A 78 -14.26 28.30 -6.73
C TYR A 78 -15.04 27.12 -7.32
N LYS A 79 -16.21 27.36 -7.93
CA LYS A 79 -16.99 26.29 -8.57
C LYS A 79 -16.22 25.56 -9.69
N ARG A 80 -15.44 26.29 -10.49
CA ARG A 80 -14.56 25.67 -11.51
C ARG A 80 -13.43 24.87 -10.86
N GLN A 81 -12.90 25.36 -9.73
CA GLN A 81 -11.85 24.67 -8.97
C GLN A 81 -12.33 23.31 -8.44
N ILE A 82 -13.59 23.21 -8.02
CA ILE A 82 -14.18 21.98 -7.46
C ILE A 82 -15.01 21.17 -8.47
N GLU A 83 -15.01 21.54 -9.76
CA GLU A 83 -15.89 20.91 -10.77
C GLU A 83 -15.67 19.39 -10.91
N ARG A 84 -14.45 18.92 -10.64
CA ARG A 84 -14.11 17.48 -10.67
C ARG A 84 -14.62 16.69 -9.46
N GLU A 85 -15.00 17.38 -8.39
CA GLU A 85 -15.39 16.75 -7.15
C GLU A 85 -16.75 16.05 -7.30
N THR A 86 -17.00 15.01 -6.50
CA THR A 86 -18.30 14.36 -6.48
C THR A 86 -19.35 15.25 -5.81
N LYS A 87 -20.64 14.92 -5.98
CA LYS A 87 -21.73 15.57 -5.23
C LYS A 87 -21.55 15.48 -3.71
N ASN A 88 -20.85 14.47 -3.22
CA ASN A 88 -20.58 14.28 -1.80
C ASN A 88 -19.64 15.37 -1.23
N HIS A 89 -18.80 15.99 -2.07
CA HIS A 89 -17.93 17.10 -1.65
C HIS A 89 -18.74 18.26 -1.06
N THR A 90 -19.77 18.73 -1.76
CA THR A 90 -20.61 19.83 -1.27
C THR A 90 -21.32 19.47 0.04
N VAL A 91 -21.75 18.21 0.18
CA VAL A 91 -22.38 17.73 1.42
C VAL A 91 -21.38 17.79 2.58
N ILE A 92 -20.18 17.25 2.39
CA ILE A 92 -19.11 17.26 3.39
C ILE A 92 -18.73 18.71 3.76
N VAL A 93 -18.55 19.58 2.77
CA VAL A 93 -18.17 20.99 3.00
C VAL A 93 -19.24 21.74 3.77
N ASN A 94 -20.52 21.54 3.45
CA ASN A 94 -21.60 22.17 4.21
C ASN A 94 -21.59 21.70 5.68
N ILE A 95 -21.37 20.41 5.91
CA ILE A 95 -21.34 19.87 7.27
C ILE A 95 -20.11 20.37 8.05
N LEU A 96 -18.94 20.42 7.41
CA LEU A 96 -17.74 21.08 7.97
C LEU A 96 -18.08 22.52 8.39
N HIS A 97 -18.72 23.28 7.49
CA HIS A 97 -19.05 24.68 7.72
C HIS A 97 -20.03 24.84 8.88
N ASP A 98 -21.07 24.02 8.96
CA ASP A 98 -22.12 24.10 9.98
C ASP A 98 -21.57 23.73 11.38
N GLU A 99 -20.73 22.69 11.47
CA GLU A 99 -20.07 22.29 12.73
C GLU A 99 -19.14 23.41 13.23
N LEU A 100 -18.26 23.91 12.36
CA LEU A 100 -17.34 25.00 12.69
C LEU A 100 -18.08 26.29 13.06
N SER A 101 -19.13 26.64 12.32
CA SER A 101 -19.96 27.81 12.60
C SER A 101 -20.68 27.71 13.94
N THR A 102 -21.13 26.51 14.31
CA THR A 102 -21.76 26.27 15.62
C THR A 102 -20.76 26.50 16.75
N GLN A 103 -19.51 26.05 16.60
CA GLN A 103 -18.45 26.33 17.57
C GLN A 103 -18.08 27.82 17.61
N ALA A 104 -18.07 28.51 16.46
CA ALA A 104 -17.79 29.94 16.38
C ALA A 104 -18.85 30.80 17.08
N LYS A 105 -20.13 30.40 17.07
CA LYS A 105 -21.21 31.13 17.81
C LYS A 105 -20.95 31.20 19.31
N ILE A 106 -20.28 30.20 19.87
CA ILE A 106 -19.97 30.12 21.31
C ILE A 106 -18.73 30.96 21.65
N ARG A 107 -17.90 31.28 20.66
CA ARG A 107 -16.56 31.88 20.86
C ARG A 107 -16.30 33.02 19.88
N SER A 108 -16.34 34.25 20.40
CA SER A 108 -16.21 35.48 19.61
C SER A 108 -14.84 35.67 18.92
N ASN A 109 -13.81 34.93 19.32
CA ASN A 109 -12.47 34.99 18.72
C ASN A 109 -12.32 34.09 17.48
N ILE A 110 -13.38 33.41 17.06
CA ILE A 110 -13.40 32.49 15.93
C ILE A 110 -14.28 33.07 14.82
N SER A 111 -13.76 33.07 13.59
CA SER A 111 -14.53 33.42 12.39
C SER A 111 -14.46 32.27 11.40
N VAL A 112 -15.62 31.87 10.89
CA VAL A 112 -15.76 30.74 9.96
C VAL A 112 -16.57 31.25 8.78
N GLU A 113 -16.03 31.09 7.58
CA GLU A 113 -16.70 31.47 6.34
C GLU A 113 -16.24 30.54 5.20
N TYR A 114 -17.02 30.46 4.14
CA TYR A 114 -16.54 29.85 2.90
C TYR A 114 -15.33 30.63 2.35
N GLY A 115 -14.32 29.94 1.82
CA GLY A 115 -13.07 30.58 1.40
C GLY A 115 -13.26 31.71 0.40
N TYR A 116 -14.16 31.52 -0.57
CA TYR A 116 -14.47 32.52 -1.59
C TYR A 116 -15.22 33.76 -1.05
N LYS A 117 -15.86 33.65 0.12
CA LYS A 117 -16.51 34.78 0.80
C LYS A 117 -15.54 35.54 1.68
N ALA A 118 -14.75 34.80 2.46
CA ALA A 118 -13.79 35.39 3.39
C ALA A 118 -12.72 36.22 2.68
N LYS A 119 -12.18 35.70 1.57
CA LYS A 119 -11.08 36.32 0.82
C LYS A 119 -11.31 36.24 -0.69
N PHE A 120 -12.12 37.15 -1.23
CA PHE A 120 -12.53 37.14 -2.65
C PHE A 120 -11.39 37.41 -3.66
N ASP A 121 -10.24 37.93 -3.22
CA ASP A 121 -9.09 38.25 -4.08
C ASP A 121 -8.10 37.07 -4.25
N LEU A 122 -8.38 35.91 -3.65
CA LEU A 122 -7.52 34.74 -3.79
C LEU A 122 -7.53 34.19 -5.23
N LYS A 123 -6.40 33.58 -5.61
CA LYS A 123 -6.27 32.84 -6.88
C LYS A 123 -6.85 31.44 -6.77
N GLU A 124 -6.57 30.78 -5.66
CA GLU A 124 -7.08 29.47 -5.28
C GLU A 124 -7.82 29.63 -3.94
N PHE A 125 -8.95 28.96 -3.78
CA PHE A 125 -9.80 29.12 -2.60
C PHE A 125 -9.78 27.86 -1.75
N PRO A 126 -9.68 27.96 -0.41
CA PRO A 126 -10.06 26.85 0.45
C PRO A 126 -11.58 26.64 0.36
N ASP A 127 -12.04 25.44 0.70
CA ASP A 127 -13.47 25.17 0.83
C ASP A 127 -14.03 26.01 1.98
N ILE A 128 -13.33 25.99 3.13
CA ILE A 128 -13.68 26.76 4.32
C ILE A 128 -12.43 27.47 4.81
N TRP A 129 -12.60 28.74 5.15
CA TRP A 129 -11.62 29.56 5.83
C TRP A 129 -12.02 29.69 7.29
N VAL A 130 -11.07 29.45 8.19
CA VAL A 130 -11.27 29.64 9.63
C VAL A 130 -10.18 30.54 10.18
N LYS A 131 -10.56 31.51 11.00
CA LYS A 131 -9.63 32.35 11.75
C LYS A 131 -9.85 32.20 13.24
N ILE A 132 -8.78 31.91 13.97
CA ILE A 132 -8.77 31.78 15.43
C ILE A 132 -7.74 32.78 15.95
N GLY A 133 -8.22 33.92 16.46
CA GLY A 133 -7.35 35.03 16.85
C GLY A 133 -6.48 35.52 15.68
N ALA A 134 -5.17 35.27 15.75
CA ALA A 134 -4.21 35.64 14.71
C ALA A 134 -3.92 34.53 13.68
N LYS A 135 -4.28 33.27 13.98
CA LYS A 135 -4.03 32.13 13.09
C LYS A 135 -5.17 31.97 12.09
N GLU A 136 -4.83 31.64 10.85
CA GLU A 136 -5.79 31.33 9.80
C GLU A 136 -5.57 29.91 9.28
N PHE A 137 -6.65 29.21 8.97
CA PHE A 137 -6.67 27.83 8.51
C PHE A 137 -7.45 27.72 7.20
N ALA A 138 -6.92 26.91 6.28
CA ALA A 138 -7.48 26.66 4.96
C ALA A 138 -7.90 25.18 4.87
N PHE A 139 -9.19 24.92 5.06
CA PHE A 139 -9.75 23.58 4.94
C PHE A 139 -10.05 23.24 3.49
N SER A 140 -9.70 22.03 3.06
CA SER A 140 -10.02 21.53 1.73
C SER A 140 -10.34 20.05 1.76
N VAL A 141 -11.33 19.65 0.96
CA VAL A 141 -11.83 18.28 0.86
C VAL A 141 -11.55 17.78 -0.54
N ILE A 142 -11.01 16.57 -0.65
CA ILE A 142 -10.77 15.89 -1.92
C ILE A 142 -11.66 14.66 -2.00
N THR A 143 -12.34 14.54 -3.13
CA THR A 143 -13.12 13.37 -3.54
C THR A 143 -12.72 12.97 -4.95
N ASN A 144 -13.25 11.85 -5.46
CA ASN A 144 -13.09 11.43 -6.86
C ASN A 144 -11.62 11.25 -7.28
N VAL A 145 -10.84 10.52 -6.48
CA VAL A 145 -9.45 10.22 -6.84
C VAL A 145 -9.44 9.00 -7.76
N SER A 146 -8.68 9.08 -8.85
CA SER A 146 -8.62 7.99 -9.83
C SER A 146 -7.26 7.92 -10.50
N SER A 147 -6.87 6.72 -10.93
CA SER A 147 -5.56 6.47 -11.56
C SER A 147 -5.26 7.37 -12.77
N SER A 148 -6.28 7.72 -13.56
CA SER A 148 -6.14 8.53 -14.76
C SER A 148 -5.94 10.03 -14.50
N SER A 149 -6.34 10.53 -13.33
CA SER A 149 -6.29 11.95 -12.98
C SER A 149 -5.35 12.29 -11.82
N ASP A 150 -4.93 11.28 -11.07
CA ASP A 150 -4.15 11.36 -9.84
C ASP A 150 -2.91 12.26 -9.95
N SER A 151 -2.04 12.07 -10.95
CA SER A 151 -0.82 12.89 -11.08
C SER A 151 -1.12 14.38 -11.34
N LYS A 152 -2.19 14.70 -12.10
CA LYS A 152 -2.59 16.09 -12.35
C LYS A 152 -3.19 16.70 -11.07
N LEU A 153 -3.99 15.92 -10.36
CA LEU A 153 -4.60 16.29 -9.10
C LEU A 153 -3.54 16.56 -8.02
N SER A 154 -2.59 15.66 -7.82
CA SER A 154 -1.47 15.83 -6.88
C SER A 154 -0.72 17.14 -7.13
N ASN A 155 -0.37 17.43 -8.39
CA ASN A 155 0.27 18.71 -8.75
C ASN A 155 -0.58 19.94 -8.43
N GLN A 156 -1.91 19.86 -8.59
CA GLN A 156 -2.82 20.94 -8.21
C GLN A 156 -2.88 21.11 -6.70
N ILE A 157 -2.94 20.00 -5.95
CA ILE A 157 -2.95 19.99 -4.48
C ILE A 157 -1.67 20.63 -3.94
N ILE A 158 -0.50 20.22 -4.44
CA ILE A 158 0.79 20.76 -4.01
C ILE A 158 0.84 22.28 -4.23
N LYS A 159 0.43 22.75 -5.41
CA LYS A 159 0.38 24.19 -5.72
C LYS A 159 -0.59 24.94 -4.81
N ARG A 160 -1.78 24.40 -4.55
CA ARG A 160 -2.78 24.99 -3.65
C ARG A 160 -2.29 25.03 -2.21
N HIS A 161 -1.71 23.93 -1.73
CA HIS A 161 -1.15 23.81 -0.40
C HIS A 161 -0.06 24.88 -0.17
N GLN A 162 0.87 25.01 -1.12
CA GLN A 162 1.93 26.02 -1.06
C GLN A 162 1.36 27.44 -1.13
N TYR A 163 0.40 27.69 -2.03
CA TYR A 163 -0.26 28.98 -2.13
C TYR A 163 -0.95 29.40 -0.82
N PHE A 164 -1.64 28.48 -0.14
CA PHE A 164 -2.28 28.79 1.15
C PHE A 164 -1.26 29.16 2.22
N LYS A 165 -0.13 28.45 2.30
CA LYS A 165 0.98 28.81 3.19
C LYS A 165 1.53 30.20 2.89
N GLU A 166 1.71 30.54 1.61
CA GLU A 166 2.16 31.87 1.17
C GLU A 166 1.17 32.99 1.54
N GLN A 167 -0.12 32.67 1.63
CA GLN A 167 -1.16 33.59 2.10
C GLN A 167 -1.30 33.62 3.63
N GLY A 168 -0.41 32.94 4.38
CA GLY A 168 -0.42 32.90 5.84
C GLY A 168 -1.49 31.98 6.44
N MET A 169 -2.02 31.04 5.65
CA MET A 169 -3.01 30.06 6.11
C MET A 169 -2.37 28.69 6.31
N GLU A 170 -2.75 28.00 7.38
CA GLU A 170 -2.37 26.61 7.63
C GLU A 170 -3.31 25.65 6.88
N PRO A 171 -2.83 24.86 5.91
CA PRO A 171 -3.70 23.98 5.12
C PRO A 171 -4.07 22.72 5.88
N ILE A 172 -5.37 22.42 5.96
CA ILE A 172 -5.90 21.16 6.49
C ILE A 172 -6.67 20.46 5.38
N TRP A 173 -6.29 19.22 5.08
CA TRP A 173 -6.86 18.44 4.00
C TRP A 173 -7.60 17.22 4.52
N PHE A 174 -8.79 16.99 3.98
CA PHE A 174 -9.56 15.77 4.16
C PHE A 174 -9.70 15.05 2.83
N ILE A 175 -9.77 13.72 2.87
CA ILE A 175 -10.07 12.89 1.70
C ILE A 175 -11.18 11.89 2.03
N GLU A 176 -12.02 11.56 1.05
CA GLU A 176 -13.08 10.58 1.26
C GLU A 176 -12.53 9.18 1.56
N LYS A 177 -13.06 8.49 2.59
CA LYS A 177 -12.57 7.17 3.01
C LYS A 177 -12.55 6.10 1.91
N LYS A 178 -13.46 6.19 0.93
CA LYS A 178 -13.53 5.21 -0.17
C LYS A 178 -12.23 5.08 -0.97
N GLU A 179 -11.37 6.09 -0.90
CA GLU A 179 -10.08 6.11 -1.59
C GLU A 179 -8.99 5.29 -0.85
N GLN A 180 -9.21 4.95 0.43
CA GLN A 180 -8.26 4.21 1.26
C GLN A 180 -8.05 2.78 0.76
N SER A 181 -6.78 2.39 0.56
CA SER A 181 -6.39 1.04 0.17
C SER A 181 -5.33 0.46 1.11
N VAL A 182 -5.65 -0.63 1.83
CA VAL A 182 -4.79 -1.21 2.87
C VAL A 182 -4.52 -2.70 2.60
N GLU A 183 -3.25 -3.11 2.64
CA GLU A 183 -2.80 -4.50 2.66
C GLU A 183 -2.49 -4.92 4.10
N MET A 184 -3.52 -5.39 4.82
CA MET A 184 -3.40 -5.73 6.25
C MET A 184 -2.33 -6.80 6.53
N GLU A 185 -2.22 -7.82 5.67
CA GLU A 185 -1.26 -8.93 5.82
C GLU A 185 0.21 -8.52 5.71
N LYS A 186 0.47 -7.34 5.14
CA LYS A 186 1.82 -6.80 4.95
C LYS A 186 2.03 -5.52 5.73
N ASN A 187 1.11 -5.15 6.63
CA ASN A 187 1.11 -3.87 7.33
C ASN A 187 1.40 -2.70 6.38
N ALA A 188 0.69 -2.61 5.26
CA ALA A 188 0.94 -1.57 4.28
C ALA A 188 -0.31 -0.81 3.88
N ILE A 189 -0.11 0.46 3.53
CA ILE A 189 -1.11 1.28 2.85
C ILE A 189 -0.58 1.61 1.46
N VAL A 190 -1.45 1.44 0.46
CA VAL A 190 -1.18 1.82 -0.93
C VAL A 190 -1.88 3.14 -1.17
N LEU A 191 -1.12 4.13 -1.63
CA LEU A 191 -1.56 5.51 -1.69
C LEU A 191 -1.69 5.99 -3.14
N TRP A 192 -2.66 6.86 -3.37
CA TRP A 192 -2.65 7.77 -4.50
C TRP A 192 -1.56 8.83 -4.33
N ASP A 193 -1.09 9.41 -5.43
CA ASP A 193 -0.19 10.58 -5.38
C ASP A 193 -0.87 11.73 -4.62
N ALA A 194 -2.16 11.92 -4.86
CA ALA A 194 -2.98 12.90 -4.18
C ALA A 194 -3.01 12.70 -2.65
N GLU A 195 -3.06 11.45 -2.16
CA GLU A 195 -3.00 11.13 -0.73
C GLU A 195 -1.62 11.48 -0.15
N LEU A 196 -0.54 11.11 -0.84
CA LEU A 196 0.80 11.48 -0.40
C LEU A 196 0.98 13.01 -0.37
N ALA A 197 0.42 13.73 -1.33
CA ALA A 197 0.50 15.18 -1.43
C ALA A 197 -0.24 15.93 -0.32
N ILE A 198 -1.35 15.38 0.18
CA ILE A 198 -2.08 15.97 1.32
C ILE A 198 -1.60 15.47 2.68
N SER A 199 -0.75 14.45 2.70
CA SER A 199 -0.24 13.93 3.96
C SER A 199 0.52 15.02 4.72
N SER A 200 0.20 15.14 6.00
CA SER A 200 0.71 16.23 6.85
C SER A 200 1.66 15.68 7.91
N LYS A 201 2.46 16.59 8.47
CA LYS A 201 3.31 16.33 9.62
C LYS A 201 2.76 17.13 10.78
N THR A 202 2.38 16.44 11.83
CA THR A 202 1.83 17.01 13.08
C THR A 202 2.73 16.68 14.26
N GLU A 203 2.49 17.31 15.41
CA GLU A 203 3.25 17.02 16.64
C GLU A 203 3.19 15.55 17.04
N GLU A 204 2.04 14.91 16.87
CA GLU A 204 1.88 13.47 17.11
C GLU A 204 2.74 12.62 16.14
N ASP A 205 2.95 13.06 14.90
CA ASP A 205 3.84 12.36 13.96
C ASP A 205 5.29 12.43 14.44
N HIS A 206 5.71 13.54 15.04
CA HIS A 206 7.04 13.67 15.64
C HIS A 206 7.22 12.77 16.86
N LEU A 207 6.17 12.53 17.64
CA LEU A 207 6.21 11.54 18.73
C LEU A 207 6.34 10.11 18.18
N TRP A 208 5.64 9.81 17.09
CA TRP A 208 5.81 8.54 16.38
C TRP A 208 7.21 8.40 15.80
N ASP A 209 7.78 9.44 15.17
CA ASP A 209 9.16 9.40 14.67
C ASP A 209 10.14 9.01 15.79
N LYS A 210 10.04 9.68 16.95
CA LYS A 210 10.89 9.41 18.13
C LYS A 210 10.77 7.97 18.61
N LEU A 211 9.55 7.44 18.65
CA LEU A 211 9.31 6.04 19.01
C LEU A 211 9.95 5.09 17.99
N LEU A 212 9.74 5.31 16.70
CA LEU A 212 10.25 4.44 15.65
C LEU A 212 11.77 4.49 15.54
N MET A 213 12.41 5.63 15.78
CA MET A 213 13.89 5.71 15.86
C MET A 213 14.49 4.81 16.96
N GLN A 214 13.73 4.55 18.04
CA GLN A 214 14.17 3.65 19.10
C GLN A 214 14.04 2.18 18.70
N VAL A 215 13.04 1.85 17.88
CA VAL A 215 12.67 0.46 17.53
C VAL A 215 13.31 -0.01 16.23
N ILE A 216 13.30 0.84 15.19
CA ILE A 216 13.79 0.51 13.85
C ILE A 216 15.29 0.82 13.80
N LYS A 217 16.11 -0.23 13.81
CA LYS A 217 17.58 -0.11 13.72
C LYS A 217 18.11 -0.39 12.32
N ASP A 218 17.42 -1.25 11.59
CA ASP A 218 17.79 -1.73 10.27
C ASP A 218 16.53 -2.19 9.50
N ARG A 219 16.76 -2.70 8.29
CA ARG A 219 15.69 -3.18 7.39
C ARG A 219 15.04 -4.48 7.89
N GLU A 220 15.69 -5.25 8.76
CA GLU A 220 15.12 -6.52 9.25
C GLU A 220 13.85 -6.28 10.04
N PHE A 221 13.71 -5.11 10.68
CA PHE A 221 12.48 -4.69 11.34
C PHE A 221 11.22 -4.96 10.50
N PHE A 222 11.26 -4.65 9.19
CA PHE A 222 10.11 -4.78 8.31
C PHE A 222 9.76 -6.23 7.97
N THR A 223 10.72 -7.15 8.10
CA THR A 223 10.49 -8.57 7.82
C THR A 223 9.55 -9.20 8.85
N TYR A 224 9.56 -8.71 10.09
CA TYR A 224 8.63 -9.15 11.15
C TYR A 224 7.16 -8.85 10.80
N PHE A 225 6.93 -7.86 9.94
CA PHE A 225 5.59 -7.46 9.50
C PHE A 225 5.29 -7.89 8.06
N ASN A 226 6.11 -8.76 7.47
CA ASN A 226 5.99 -9.16 6.06
C ASN A 226 5.92 -7.96 5.10
N TYR A 227 6.61 -6.87 5.45
CA TYR A 227 6.63 -5.64 4.66
C TYR A 227 7.88 -5.62 3.78
N PRO A 228 7.75 -5.65 2.44
CA PRO A 228 8.88 -5.59 1.52
C PRO A 228 9.35 -4.14 1.40
N PHE A 229 10.26 -3.74 2.29
CA PHE A 229 10.84 -2.41 2.34
C PHE A 229 11.69 -2.12 1.09
N TYR A 230 11.48 -0.97 0.45
CA TYR A 230 12.11 -0.65 -0.82
C TYR A 230 13.47 0.06 -0.66
N ASN A 231 13.58 1.03 0.25
CA ASN A 231 14.74 1.92 0.33
C ASN A 231 15.97 1.30 1.02
N ASP A 232 17.18 1.66 0.60
CA ASP A 232 18.46 1.15 1.16
C ASP A 232 18.75 1.61 2.58
N SER A 233 18.35 2.83 2.90
CA SER A 233 18.39 3.39 4.24
C SER A 233 16.98 3.59 4.78
N VAL A 234 16.78 3.30 6.06
CA VAL A 234 15.53 3.60 6.74
C VAL A 234 15.52 5.09 7.13
N GLU A 235 14.76 5.89 6.40
CA GLU A 235 14.43 7.26 6.80
C GLU A 235 13.11 7.24 7.58
N ILE A 236 13.13 7.75 8.81
CA ILE A 236 11.94 7.82 9.65
C ILE A 236 11.18 9.12 9.34
N ASP A 237 10.15 9.00 8.50
CA ASP A 237 9.20 10.08 8.22
C ASP A 237 7.75 9.59 8.35
N VAL A 238 7.21 9.68 9.57
CA VAL A 238 5.80 9.38 9.83
C VAL A 238 4.91 10.51 9.34
N ARG A 239 3.80 10.17 8.69
CA ARG A 239 2.83 11.13 8.16
C ARG A 239 1.41 10.74 8.53
N SER A 240 0.54 11.74 8.48
CA SER A 240 -0.88 11.62 8.77
C SER A 240 -1.77 11.83 7.57
N LEU A 241 -2.83 11.04 7.49
CA LEU A 241 -3.97 11.22 6.59
C LEU A 241 -5.28 11.27 7.38
N TYR A 242 -6.19 12.12 6.92
CA TYR A 242 -7.50 12.34 7.54
C TYR A 242 -8.60 11.96 6.57
N TYR A 243 -9.17 10.76 6.77
CA TYR A 243 -10.24 10.25 5.94
C TYR A 243 -11.60 10.64 6.52
N ILE A 244 -12.45 11.29 5.75
CA ILE A 244 -13.82 11.65 6.16
C ILE A 244 -14.85 10.72 5.51
N TYR A 245 -15.86 10.33 6.29
CA TYR A 245 -17.02 9.58 5.82
C TYR A 245 -18.16 9.66 6.84
N SER A 246 -19.36 9.36 6.37
CA SER A 246 -20.50 9.07 7.24
C SER A 246 -20.55 7.57 7.53
N ASN A 247 -20.74 7.22 8.79
CA ASN A 247 -21.36 5.94 9.17
C ASN A 247 -22.87 6.17 9.43
N ASP A 248 -23.61 5.11 9.72
CA ASP A 248 -25.09 5.11 9.75
C ASP A 248 -25.72 6.20 10.64
N ASP A 249 -24.99 6.74 11.63
CA ASP A 249 -25.51 7.76 12.56
C ASP A 249 -24.63 9.02 12.72
N LYS A 250 -23.39 9.03 12.23
CA LYS A 250 -22.46 10.16 12.44
C LYS A 250 -21.40 10.28 11.36
N ILE A 251 -20.93 11.50 11.16
CA ILE A 251 -19.71 11.75 10.40
C ILE A 251 -18.52 11.56 11.34
N VAL A 252 -17.50 10.90 10.82
CA VAL A 252 -16.26 10.60 11.54
C VAL A 252 -15.07 10.95 10.67
N VAL A 253 -13.98 11.30 11.33
CA VAL A 253 -12.66 11.39 10.71
C VAL A 253 -11.87 10.18 11.16
N LYS A 254 -11.40 9.36 10.22
CA LYS A 254 -10.42 8.33 10.49
C LYS A 254 -9.03 8.92 10.34
N VAL A 255 -8.30 8.95 11.46
CA VAL A 255 -6.90 9.34 11.51
C VAL A 255 -6.06 8.12 11.16
N GLN A 256 -5.24 8.25 10.12
CA GLN A 256 -4.36 7.18 9.65
C GLN A 256 -2.90 7.63 9.70
N ARG A 257 -2.10 6.94 10.51
CA ARG A 257 -0.65 7.15 10.60
C ARG A 257 0.09 6.12 9.77
N PHE A 258 1.12 6.54 9.06
CA PHE A 258 1.99 5.64 8.29
C PHE A 258 3.43 6.17 8.25
N LEU A 259 4.39 5.25 8.14
CA LEU A 259 5.78 5.56 7.85
C LEU A 259 5.98 5.58 6.33
N LYS A 260 6.40 6.73 5.81
CA LYS A 260 6.68 6.90 4.38
C LYS A 260 7.84 5.99 3.97
N ASP A 261 7.68 5.29 2.85
CA ASP A 261 8.71 4.42 2.28
C ASP A 261 8.90 4.73 0.79
N ARG A 262 7.98 4.27 -0.06
CA ARG A 262 8.15 4.39 -1.50
C ARG A 262 7.65 5.73 -2.04
N ILE A 263 8.55 6.47 -2.68
CA ILE A 263 8.28 7.77 -3.34
C ILE A 263 8.02 7.65 -4.85
N GLU A 264 7.87 6.42 -5.35
CA GLU A 264 7.58 6.12 -6.75
C GLU A 264 6.37 5.19 -6.87
N LYS A 265 5.66 5.25 -8.01
CA LYS A 265 4.44 4.45 -8.22
C LYS A 265 4.72 2.93 -8.33
N PRO A 266 3.84 2.07 -7.78
CA PRO A 266 2.76 2.38 -6.84
C PRO A 266 3.31 2.88 -5.49
N TYR A 267 2.75 4.00 -5.01
CA TYR A 267 3.14 4.56 -3.71
C TYR A 267 2.67 3.62 -2.61
N ARG A 268 3.60 3.26 -1.74
CA ARG A 268 3.36 2.32 -0.66
C ARG A 268 4.09 2.80 0.58
N ALA A 269 3.41 2.71 1.70
CA ALA A 269 3.93 3.10 2.99
C ALA A 269 3.66 2.02 4.03
N PHE A 270 4.49 2.00 5.07
CA PHE A 270 4.35 1.08 6.18
C PHE A 270 3.28 1.58 7.15
N LEU A 271 2.29 0.74 7.42
CA LEU A 271 1.14 1.06 8.24
C LEU A 271 1.47 0.82 9.72
N LEU A 272 1.44 1.89 10.52
CA LEU A 272 1.74 1.80 11.95
C LEU A 272 0.58 1.17 12.74
N ASN A 273 -0.65 1.44 12.34
CA ASN A 273 -1.85 0.88 12.97
C ASN A 273 -3.03 0.90 11.98
N SER A 274 -4.16 0.32 12.37
CA SER A 274 -5.40 0.31 11.57
C SER A 274 -6.06 1.69 11.40
N GLY A 275 -5.49 2.74 12.00
CA GLY A 275 -6.12 4.02 12.25
C GLY A 275 -7.13 3.94 13.39
N TYR A 276 -7.64 5.10 13.79
CA TYR A 276 -8.74 5.23 14.74
C TYR A 276 -9.72 6.30 14.25
N GLU A 277 -10.95 6.21 14.73
CA GLU A 277 -12.02 7.13 14.37
C GLU A 277 -12.22 8.14 15.47
N ILE A 278 -12.28 9.41 15.10
CA ILE A 278 -12.71 10.49 15.98
C ILE A 278 -14.05 11.03 15.47
N PRO A 279 -15.03 11.27 16.37
CA PRO A 279 -16.23 12.01 16.03
C PRO A 279 -15.86 13.34 15.38
N PHE A 280 -16.61 13.73 14.36
CA PHE A 280 -16.31 14.94 13.61
C PHE A 280 -16.32 16.22 14.47
N SER A 281 -17.23 16.31 15.44
CA SER A 281 -17.29 17.41 16.42
C SER A 281 -16.04 17.47 17.31
N GLU A 282 -15.46 16.32 17.64
CA GLU A 282 -14.21 16.23 18.40
C GLU A 282 -13.01 16.64 17.53
N ALA A 283 -12.93 16.12 16.30
CA ALA A 283 -11.85 16.43 15.35
C ALA A 283 -11.74 17.92 15.05
N LEU A 284 -12.89 18.61 15.02
CA LEU A 284 -12.99 20.03 14.75
C LEU A 284 -13.05 20.87 16.02
N THR A 285 -12.90 20.27 17.21
CA THR A 285 -12.90 21.02 18.46
C THR A 285 -11.76 22.04 18.45
N ILE A 286 -12.15 23.31 18.47
CA ILE A 286 -11.20 24.41 18.46
C ILE A 286 -10.66 24.59 19.88
N LYS A 287 -9.33 24.60 20.07
CA LYS A 287 -8.68 25.16 21.26
C LYS A 287 -7.86 26.38 20.84
N GLU A 288 -6.55 26.21 20.68
CA GLU A 288 -5.65 27.15 19.98
C GLU A 288 -5.31 26.65 18.57
N GLU A 289 -5.53 25.36 18.32
CA GLU A 289 -5.36 24.62 17.07
C GLU A 289 -6.48 23.57 16.97
N PHE A 290 -6.62 22.95 15.80
CA PHE A 290 -7.57 21.85 15.59
C PHE A 290 -6.99 20.55 16.13
N LEU A 291 -7.78 19.86 16.96
CA LEU A 291 -7.43 18.55 17.49
C LEU A 291 -7.68 17.48 16.42
N LEU A 292 -6.84 17.45 15.38
CA LEU A 292 -6.87 16.42 14.33
C LEU A 292 -6.36 15.05 14.82
N SER A 293 -6.31 14.85 16.14
CA SER A 293 -5.86 13.63 16.80
C SER A 293 -6.36 13.58 18.25
N ASN A 294 -6.54 12.36 18.77
CA ASN A 294 -6.86 12.13 20.18
C ASN A 294 -5.62 11.60 20.92
N SER A 295 -5.05 12.41 21.83
CA SER A 295 -3.82 12.07 22.56
C SER A 295 -3.90 10.74 23.34
N ILE A 296 -5.05 10.40 23.91
CA ILE A 296 -5.25 9.15 24.66
C ILE A 296 -5.17 7.97 23.68
N SER A 297 -5.90 8.06 22.57
CA SER A 297 -5.85 7.04 21.51
C SER A 297 -4.47 6.92 20.87
N GLU A 298 -3.74 8.03 20.69
CA GLU A 298 -2.37 8.02 20.17
C GLU A 298 -1.39 7.30 21.12
N ASP A 299 -1.47 7.56 22.42
CA ASP A 299 -0.66 6.86 23.43
C ASP A 299 -0.97 5.37 23.51
N GLU A 300 -2.25 5.01 23.48
CA GLU A 300 -2.67 3.60 23.42
C GLU A 300 -2.18 2.93 22.13
N ASN A 301 -2.27 3.61 20.98
CA ASN A 301 -1.80 3.09 19.71
C ASN A 301 -0.29 2.89 19.70
N ARG A 302 0.50 3.81 20.28
CA ARG A 302 1.95 3.65 20.44
C ARG A 302 2.30 2.43 21.30
N LYS A 303 1.62 2.24 22.44
CA LYS A 303 1.82 1.06 23.30
C LYS A 303 1.41 -0.23 22.58
N ASN A 304 0.27 -0.23 21.91
CA ASN A 304 -0.22 -1.37 21.14
C ASN A 304 0.73 -1.73 20.00
N PHE A 305 1.32 -0.74 19.33
CA PHE A 305 2.33 -0.96 18.31
C PHE A 305 3.58 -1.64 18.87
N LEU A 306 4.10 -1.18 20.01
CA LEU A 306 5.25 -1.82 20.67
C LEU A 306 4.96 -3.28 21.04
N ASN A 307 3.77 -3.56 21.59
CA ASN A 307 3.37 -4.92 21.93
C ASN A 307 3.27 -5.80 20.67
N LYS A 308 2.65 -5.29 19.60
CA LYS A 308 2.58 -5.99 18.30
C LYS A 308 3.96 -6.25 17.72
N TYR A 309 4.88 -5.29 17.83
CA TYR A 309 6.26 -5.47 17.40
C TYR A 309 6.97 -6.58 18.17
N GLN A 310 6.86 -6.60 19.50
CA GLN A 310 7.46 -7.65 20.32
C GLN A 310 6.91 -9.04 19.95
N GLN A 311 5.58 -9.16 19.82
CA GLN A 311 4.92 -10.40 19.42
C GLN A 311 5.33 -10.86 18.01
N ALA A 312 5.39 -9.93 17.04
CA ALA A 312 5.81 -10.22 15.67
C ALA A 312 7.27 -10.70 15.61
N LYS A 313 8.15 -10.03 16.34
CA LYS A 313 9.57 -10.42 16.47
C LYS A 313 9.73 -11.81 17.08
N GLU A 314 9.05 -12.08 18.19
CA GLU A 314 9.10 -13.40 18.85
C GLU A 314 8.58 -14.51 17.95
N SER A 315 7.47 -14.26 17.26
CA SER A 315 6.85 -15.22 16.32
C SER A 315 7.77 -15.51 15.14
N PHE A 316 8.41 -14.48 14.58
CA PHE A 316 9.37 -14.60 13.50
C PHE A 316 10.61 -15.40 13.92
N LEU A 317 11.18 -15.12 15.09
CA LEU A 317 12.34 -15.85 15.62
C LEU A 317 11.99 -17.31 15.97
N ALA A 318 10.79 -17.57 16.49
CA ALA A 318 10.32 -18.93 16.72
C ALA A 318 10.15 -19.71 15.41
N GLU A 319 9.62 -19.07 14.37
CA GLU A 319 9.49 -19.67 13.04
C GLU A 319 10.85 -19.97 12.40
N GLN A 320 11.82 -19.06 12.49
CA GLN A 320 13.18 -19.33 12.02
C GLN A 320 13.81 -20.53 12.73
N ARG A 321 13.66 -20.64 14.06
CA ARG A 321 14.16 -21.80 14.81
C ARG A 321 13.51 -23.11 14.34
N ARG A 322 12.18 -23.13 14.14
CA ARG A 322 11.47 -24.30 13.61
C ARG A 322 12.00 -24.71 12.23
N GLN A 323 12.17 -23.75 11.32
CA GLN A 323 12.69 -24.02 9.98
C GLN A 323 14.14 -24.52 9.99
N GLU A 324 14.95 -24.03 10.92
CA GLU A 324 16.32 -24.53 11.11
C GLU A 324 16.34 -25.95 11.66
N GLU A 325 15.51 -26.26 12.66
CA GLU A 325 15.34 -27.60 13.22
C GLU A 325 14.84 -28.60 12.16
N GLU A 326 13.83 -28.23 11.36
CA GLU A 326 13.33 -29.05 10.25
C GLU A 326 14.43 -29.32 9.20
N LYS A 327 15.20 -28.29 8.83
CA LYS A 327 16.33 -28.45 7.90
C LYS A 327 17.44 -29.34 8.47
N GLN A 328 17.68 -29.29 9.79
CA GLN A 328 18.65 -30.17 10.45
C GLN A 328 18.15 -31.60 10.47
N GLN A 329 16.89 -31.83 10.82
CA GLN A 329 16.25 -33.15 10.80
C GLN A 329 16.26 -33.75 9.38
N GLU A 330 15.95 -32.97 8.35
CA GLU A 330 15.97 -33.42 6.96
C GLU A 330 17.41 -33.81 6.52
N LYS A 331 18.42 -33.04 6.92
CA LYS A 331 19.83 -33.37 6.67
C LYS A 331 20.26 -34.64 7.39
N GLU A 332 19.83 -34.83 8.63
CA GLU A 332 20.16 -36.01 9.41
C GLU A 332 19.47 -37.26 8.85
N LEU A 333 18.20 -37.17 8.48
CA LEU A 333 17.47 -38.25 7.81
C LEU A 333 18.12 -38.63 6.47
N LYS A 334 18.51 -37.64 5.66
CA LYS A 334 19.27 -37.87 4.42
C LYS A 334 20.59 -38.58 4.68
N ARG A 335 21.31 -38.22 5.75
CA ARG A 335 22.57 -38.85 6.14
C ARG A 335 22.36 -40.29 6.60
N GLN A 336 21.34 -40.57 7.41
CA GLN A 336 20.98 -41.92 7.86
C GLN A 336 20.59 -42.81 6.67
N LEU A 337 19.77 -42.31 5.75
CA LEU A 337 19.38 -43.02 4.54
C LEU A 337 20.59 -43.37 3.66
N LEU A 338 21.50 -42.41 3.46
CA LEU A 338 22.74 -42.65 2.71
C LEU A 338 23.62 -43.71 3.38
N GLN A 339 23.73 -43.68 4.71
CA GLN A 339 24.51 -44.66 5.47
C GLN A 339 23.90 -46.06 5.39
N GLN A 340 22.57 -46.17 5.40
CA GLN A 340 21.85 -47.44 5.24
C GLN A 340 22.05 -48.03 3.84
N LEU A 341 21.94 -47.21 2.78
CA LEU A 341 22.25 -47.63 1.40
C LEU A 341 23.69 -48.14 1.25
N LEU A 342 24.66 -47.50 1.91
CA LEU A 342 26.06 -47.95 1.91
C LEU A 342 26.26 -49.27 2.67
N LEU A 343 25.50 -49.51 3.74
CA LEU A 343 25.52 -50.78 4.49
C LEU A 343 24.89 -51.91 3.66
N ASP A 344 23.78 -51.66 2.98
CA ASP A 344 23.13 -52.64 2.10
C ASP A 344 24.04 -53.03 0.92
N GLN A 345 24.75 -52.07 0.32
CA GLN A 345 25.78 -52.37 -0.71
C GLN A 345 26.93 -53.22 -0.16
N LYS A 346 27.33 -53.02 1.10
CA LYS A 346 28.36 -53.84 1.75
C LYS A 346 27.86 -55.24 2.14
N GLN A 347 26.58 -55.40 2.49
CA GLN A 347 25.99 -56.71 2.79
C GLN A 347 25.79 -57.55 1.51
N HIS A 348 25.53 -56.92 0.36
CA HIS A 348 25.46 -57.59 -0.95
C HIS A 348 26.83 -57.87 -1.60
N THR A 349 27.95 -57.53 -0.94
CA THR A 349 29.31 -57.88 -1.38
C THR A 349 29.97 -58.86 -0.40
N SER A 350 29.40 -60.08 -0.32
CA SER A 350 30.08 -61.25 0.26
C SER A 350 30.48 -62.25 -0.84
N PRO A 351 31.71 -62.81 -0.82
CA PRO A 351 32.30 -63.56 -1.92
C PRO A 351 31.92 -65.05 -1.87
N SER A 352 30.72 -65.40 -2.35
CA SER A 352 30.44 -66.79 -2.72
C SER A 352 29.17 -66.86 -3.56
N LYS A 353 29.28 -67.45 -4.77
CA LYS A 353 28.25 -67.62 -5.82
C LYS A 353 28.18 -66.52 -6.90
N ILE A 354 29.31 -66.20 -7.52
CA ILE A 354 29.32 -65.73 -8.92
C ILE A 354 29.44 -66.99 -9.78
N GLY A 355 28.31 -67.70 -9.99
CA GLY A 355 28.31 -69.02 -10.63
C GLY A 355 27.41 -69.16 -11.84
N GLU A 356 26.26 -68.47 -11.91
CA GLU A 356 25.23 -68.93 -12.85
C GLU A 356 24.74 -67.92 -13.89
N ASN A 357 25.10 -66.63 -13.85
CA ASN A 357 24.81 -65.70 -14.95
C ASN A 357 25.79 -64.52 -14.95
N LEU A 358 27.04 -64.77 -15.37
CA LEU A 358 28.01 -63.70 -15.54
C LEU A 358 27.70 -62.94 -16.84
N SER A 359 27.32 -61.66 -16.73
CA SER A 359 27.14 -60.82 -17.92
C SER A 359 28.47 -60.55 -18.61
N TYR A 360 28.41 -60.27 -19.89
CA TYR A 360 29.54 -59.83 -20.71
C TYR A 360 30.29 -58.63 -20.08
N ALA A 361 29.56 -57.67 -19.51
CA ALA A 361 30.14 -56.50 -18.86
C ALA A 361 30.90 -56.87 -17.57
N ASP A 362 30.40 -57.88 -16.86
CA ASP A 362 31.00 -58.36 -15.62
C ASP A 362 32.29 -59.13 -15.92
N LEU A 363 32.29 -59.99 -16.94
CA LEU A 363 33.49 -60.70 -17.40
C LEU A 363 34.63 -59.74 -17.76
N LYS A 364 34.30 -58.67 -18.50
CA LYS A 364 35.29 -57.66 -18.88
C LYS A 364 35.94 -57.01 -17.65
N THR A 365 35.13 -56.69 -16.64
CA THR A 365 35.59 -56.04 -15.41
C THR A 365 36.47 -56.99 -14.61
N LEU A 366 36.03 -58.24 -14.42
CA LEU A 366 36.75 -59.26 -13.69
C LEU A 366 38.10 -59.63 -14.32
N LEU A 367 38.17 -59.74 -15.65
CA LEU A 367 39.44 -60.02 -16.35
C LEU A 367 40.41 -58.82 -16.26
N ARG A 368 39.89 -57.59 -16.26
CA ARG A 368 40.73 -56.40 -16.07
C ARG A 368 41.31 -56.32 -14.67
N GLU A 369 40.55 -56.74 -13.66
CA GLU A 369 41.00 -56.77 -12.28
C GLU A 369 41.99 -57.92 -12.01
N ARG A 370 41.71 -59.13 -12.52
CA ARG A 370 42.46 -60.33 -12.18
C ARG A 370 43.73 -60.52 -12.99
N ILE A 371 43.68 -60.31 -14.31
CA ILE A 371 44.79 -60.57 -15.23
C ILE A 371 45.31 -59.30 -15.91
N HIS A 372 44.87 -58.13 -15.44
CA HIS A 372 45.24 -56.82 -15.99
C HIS A 372 45.02 -56.69 -17.49
N LEU A 373 43.91 -57.27 -17.99
CA LEU A 373 43.58 -57.36 -19.40
C LEU A 373 43.63 -55.98 -20.09
N LYS A 374 44.48 -55.85 -21.11
CA LYS A 374 44.62 -54.63 -21.92
C LYS A 374 43.59 -54.61 -23.04
N GLN A 375 43.30 -53.43 -23.57
CA GLN A 375 42.29 -53.25 -24.62
C GLN A 375 42.60 -54.07 -25.89
N ARG A 376 43.88 -54.24 -26.26
CA ARG A 376 44.27 -55.06 -27.43
C ARG A 376 44.00 -56.55 -27.21
N GLU A 377 44.25 -57.04 -26.01
CA GLU A 377 44.02 -58.43 -25.58
C GLU A 377 42.52 -58.73 -25.46
N GLN A 378 41.76 -57.72 -24.99
CA GLN A 378 40.30 -57.77 -25.01
C GLN A 378 39.76 -57.88 -26.44
N MET A 379 40.29 -57.12 -27.40
CA MET A 379 39.85 -57.28 -28.79
C MET A 379 40.19 -58.68 -29.34
N GLU A 380 41.32 -59.26 -28.94
CA GLU A 380 41.71 -60.62 -29.34
C GLU A 380 40.77 -61.69 -28.74
N LEU A 381 40.53 -61.68 -27.43
CA LEU A 381 39.64 -62.64 -26.78
C LEU A 381 38.21 -62.57 -27.34
N TRP A 382 37.73 -61.37 -27.67
CA TRP A 382 36.36 -61.16 -28.12
C TRP A 382 36.15 -61.48 -29.59
N ASN A 383 37.16 -61.25 -30.44
CA ASN A 383 37.02 -61.50 -31.88
C ASN A 383 37.48 -62.91 -32.28
N HIS A 384 38.37 -63.54 -31.53
CA HIS A 384 38.98 -64.82 -31.94
C HIS A 384 38.51 -66.02 -31.12
N PHE A 385 38.21 -65.85 -29.83
CA PHE A 385 37.90 -66.95 -28.93
C PHE A 385 36.42 -67.00 -28.58
N MET A 386 35.82 -65.88 -28.16
CA MET A 386 34.40 -65.81 -27.80
C MET A 386 33.43 -66.27 -28.90
N PRO A 387 33.65 -66.00 -30.21
CA PRO A 387 32.75 -66.49 -31.25
C PRO A 387 32.79 -68.02 -31.42
N ARG A 388 33.91 -68.65 -31.05
CA ARG A 388 34.09 -70.11 -31.11
C ARG A 388 33.56 -70.81 -29.87
N ILE A 389 33.62 -70.15 -28.72
CA ILE A 389 33.12 -70.66 -27.43
C ILE A 389 31.61 -70.38 -27.28
N GLY A 390 31.11 -69.33 -27.92
CA GLY A 390 29.75 -68.82 -27.80
C GLY A 390 29.71 -67.50 -27.01
N LEU A 391 29.11 -66.47 -27.59
CA LEU A 391 29.11 -65.10 -27.02
C LEU A 391 28.42 -65.00 -25.65
N ASN A 392 27.55 -65.97 -25.32
CA ASN A 392 26.82 -66.02 -24.05
C ASN A 392 27.55 -66.83 -22.96
N ASN A 393 28.69 -67.46 -23.27
CA ASN A 393 29.41 -68.35 -22.35
C ASN A 393 30.48 -67.59 -21.54
N SER A 394 30.13 -66.41 -21.04
CA SER A 394 31.05 -65.56 -20.29
C SER A 394 31.49 -66.19 -18.96
N SER A 395 30.58 -66.93 -18.30
CA SER A 395 30.90 -67.68 -17.07
C SER A 395 31.95 -68.78 -17.30
N LEU A 396 31.92 -69.44 -18.47
CA LEU A 396 32.86 -70.51 -18.79
C LEU A 396 34.30 -69.98 -18.93
N VAL A 397 34.48 -68.84 -19.60
CA VAL A 397 35.79 -68.20 -19.75
C VAL A 397 36.34 -67.77 -18.39
N TRP A 398 35.47 -67.26 -17.52
CA TRP A 398 35.88 -66.91 -16.15
C TRP A 398 36.27 -68.15 -15.33
N ASN A 399 35.50 -69.23 -15.42
CA ASN A 399 35.83 -70.48 -14.72
C ASN A 399 37.19 -71.03 -15.16
N LEU A 400 37.51 -70.99 -16.45
CA LEU A 400 38.83 -71.39 -16.96
C LEU A 400 39.98 -70.54 -16.40
N VAL A 401 39.76 -69.23 -16.20
CA VAL A 401 40.73 -68.35 -15.56
C VAL A 401 40.97 -68.73 -14.10
N VAL A 402 39.90 -69.04 -13.37
CA VAL A 402 39.97 -69.40 -11.95
C VAL A 402 40.55 -70.80 -11.75
N GLU A 403 40.10 -71.77 -12.54
CA GLU A 403 40.52 -73.18 -12.44
C GLU A 403 42.00 -73.37 -12.77
N HIS A 404 42.51 -72.63 -13.76
CA HIS A 404 43.93 -72.68 -14.14
C HIS A 404 44.79 -71.57 -13.51
N ASP A 405 44.25 -70.82 -12.54
CA ASP A 405 44.87 -69.66 -11.87
C ASP A 405 45.67 -68.75 -12.83
N CYS A 406 45.03 -68.37 -13.93
CA CYS A 406 45.67 -67.51 -14.93
C CYS A 406 45.95 -66.13 -14.32
N LYS A 407 47.18 -65.64 -14.47
CA LYS A 407 47.64 -64.33 -14.00
C LYS A 407 47.87 -63.35 -15.15
N THR A 408 48.01 -63.85 -16.37
CA THR A 408 48.18 -63.03 -17.58
C THR A 408 47.25 -63.48 -18.71
N PHE A 409 47.06 -62.60 -19.69
CA PHE A 409 46.28 -62.94 -20.87
C PHE A 409 46.92 -64.04 -21.73
N ASP A 410 48.25 -64.12 -21.78
CA ASP A 410 48.96 -65.15 -22.55
C ASP A 410 48.72 -66.56 -21.99
N GLU A 411 48.63 -66.69 -20.66
CA GLU A 411 48.27 -67.95 -19.98
C GLU A 411 46.82 -68.35 -20.29
N LEU A 412 45.88 -67.41 -20.16
CA LEU A 412 44.49 -67.63 -20.54
C LEU A 412 44.38 -68.02 -22.02
N ARG A 413 45.15 -67.39 -22.90
CA ARG A 413 45.17 -67.70 -24.34
C ARG A 413 45.60 -69.14 -24.61
N ILE A 414 46.56 -69.68 -23.87
CA ILE A 414 46.99 -71.08 -24.00
C ILE A 414 45.88 -72.02 -23.54
N VAL A 415 45.26 -71.74 -22.39
CA VAL A 415 44.14 -72.52 -21.83
C VAL A 415 42.97 -72.56 -22.81
N LEU A 416 42.58 -71.41 -23.37
CA LEU A 416 41.48 -71.33 -24.34
C LEU A 416 41.78 -72.05 -25.65
N ARG A 417 43.04 -72.01 -26.13
CA ARG A 417 43.45 -72.78 -27.32
C ARG A 417 43.40 -74.28 -27.08
N ASN A 418 43.77 -74.74 -25.89
CA ASN A 418 43.71 -76.15 -25.54
C ASN A 418 42.25 -76.62 -25.40
N TYR A 419 41.41 -75.81 -24.75
CA TYR A 419 39.98 -76.06 -24.63
C TYR A 419 39.30 -76.19 -26.00
N LEU A 420 39.58 -75.26 -26.93
CA LEU A 420 39.05 -75.26 -28.30
C LEU A 420 39.64 -76.35 -29.22
N ARG A 421 40.67 -77.08 -28.79
CA ARG A 421 41.20 -78.26 -29.52
C ARG A 421 40.60 -79.57 -29.03
N GLN A 422 40.06 -79.58 -27.82
CA GLN A 422 39.44 -80.74 -27.18
C GLN A 422 37.91 -80.73 -27.34
N SER A 423 37.33 -79.56 -27.63
CA SER A 423 35.93 -79.33 -27.98
C SER A 423 35.76 -79.28 -29.48
#